data_AF-A0A3D3P2U0-F1
#
_entry.id   AF-A0A3D3P2U0-F1
#
_cell.length_a   1.000
_cell.length_b   1.000
_cell.length_c   1.000
_cell.angle_alpha   90.00
_cell.angle_beta   90.00
_cell.angle_gamma   90.00
#
_symmetry.space_group_name_H-M   'P 1'
#
loop_
_entity.id
_entity.type
_entity.pdbx_description
1 polymer ?
#
loop_
_entity_poly.entity_id
_entity_poly.type
_entity_poly.pdbx_seq_one_letter_code
_entity_poly.pdbx_strand_id
1 'polypeptide(L)'
;TAGDDVDFCWRLRDAGFTLGFSGASFVWHHRRATPWKYLKQQMGYGHAEALLFKKHPHRFSEGGIRWEGCVYRGIALGIEPGDFIYSGPTGEAPYQSLGKMLRQPMRGLHPNFDTPITRILLTLLSWLQSHLRHWKRKQNGGPSARSRWPESPLKDSHPTSRLILTHSNGLGRHELYRLLLKYGWQPCTSPNFDLQCGSCKLLAATEQTGNPTTRTFIALSQPSKDLLTLAFKAGFTASNQMRASSR
;
A
#
# COMPACT_ATOMS: atom_id res chain seq x y z
N THR A 1 -16.82 17.53 -15.68
CA THR A 1 -17.00 17.13 -14.26
C THR A 1 -15.85 16.22 -13.87
N ALA A 2 -15.44 16.24 -12.61
CA ALA A 2 -14.45 15.29 -12.08
C ALA A 2 -15.20 14.30 -11.17
N GLY A 3 -14.72 13.06 -11.02
CA GLY A 3 -15.32 12.06 -10.13
C GLY A 3 -16.42 11.17 -10.74
N ASP A 4 -16.86 11.45 -11.97
CA ASP A 4 -17.80 10.58 -12.70
C ASP A 4 -17.17 9.22 -13.02
N ASP A 5 -15.86 9.22 -13.30
CA ASP A 5 -15.03 8.03 -13.50
C ASP A 5 -15.00 7.16 -12.23
N VAL A 6 -14.85 7.80 -11.08
CA VAL A 6 -14.86 7.14 -9.76
C VAL A 6 -16.22 6.51 -9.47
N ASP A 7 -17.31 7.27 -9.64
CA ASP A 7 -18.68 6.79 -9.45
C ASP A 7 -18.97 5.58 -10.35
N PHE A 8 -18.59 5.65 -11.62
CA PHE A 8 -18.77 4.58 -12.58
C PHE A 8 -17.99 3.31 -12.19
N CYS A 9 -16.72 3.45 -11.80
CA CYS A 9 -15.90 2.32 -11.37
C CYS A 9 -16.47 1.62 -10.13
N TRP A 10 -17.00 2.38 -9.16
CA TRP A 10 -17.66 1.79 -8.00
C TRP A 10 -18.93 1.04 -8.37
N ARG A 11 -19.79 1.63 -9.19
CA ARG A 11 -21.02 0.97 -9.63
C ARG A 11 -20.76 -0.33 -10.39
N LEU A 12 -19.73 -0.37 -11.23
CA LEU A 12 -19.32 -1.60 -11.91
C LEU A 12 -18.89 -2.69 -10.91
N ARG A 13 -18.11 -2.32 -9.90
CA ARG A 13 -17.67 -3.25 -8.86
C ARG A 13 -18.82 -3.74 -7.99
N ASP A 14 -19.72 -2.85 -7.60
CA ASP A 14 -20.90 -3.20 -6.81
C ASP A 14 -21.83 -4.15 -7.60
N ALA A 15 -21.84 -4.04 -8.93
CA ALA A 15 -22.51 -4.98 -9.84
C ALA A 15 -21.72 -6.28 -10.11
N GLY A 16 -20.58 -6.50 -9.44
CA GLY A 16 -19.78 -7.73 -9.54
C GLY A 16 -18.83 -7.78 -10.75
N PHE A 17 -18.69 -6.70 -11.52
CA PHE A 17 -17.73 -6.66 -12.63
C PHE A 17 -16.30 -6.45 -12.13
N THR A 18 -15.35 -6.97 -12.90
CA THR A 18 -13.91 -6.79 -12.65
C THR A 18 -13.36 -5.61 -13.46
N LEU A 19 -12.43 -4.87 -12.87
CA LEU A 19 -11.72 -3.77 -13.53
C LEU A 19 -10.30 -4.23 -13.89
N GLY A 20 -9.98 -4.19 -15.18
CA GLY A 20 -8.66 -4.55 -15.71
C GLY A 20 -7.77 -3.33 -15.96
N PHE A 21 -6.46 -3.49 -15.78
CA PHE A 21 -5.47 -2.48 -16.14
C PHE A 21 -4.71 -2.90 -17.40
N SER A 22 -4.67 -2.04 -18.42
CA SER A 22 -3.91 -2.26 -19.65
C SER A 22 -2.70 -1.32 -19.70
N GLY A 23 -1.51 -1.86 -19.46
CA GLY A 23 -0.26 -1.09 -19.42
C GLY A 23 0.20 -0.55 -20.78
N ALA A 24 -0.37 -1.03 -21.89
CA ALA A 24 -0.11 -0.49 -23.23
C ALA A 24 -1.02 0.72 -23.56
N SER A 25 -2.03 1.00 -22.71
CA SER A 25 -2.95 2.10 -22.94
C SER A 25 -2.29 3.44 -22.60
N PHE A 26 -2.41 4.41 -23.50
CA PHE A 26 -1.94 5.77 -23.29
C PHE A 26 -3.09 6.76 -23.44
N VAL A 27 -3.09 7.78 -22.59
CA VAL A 27 -4.05 8.89 -22.67
C VAL A 27 -3.28 10.19 -22.74
N TRP A 28 -3.56 10.97 -23.78
CA TRP A 28 -2.98 12.29 -23.94
C TRP A 28 -3.77 13.30 -23.13
N HIS A 29 -3.11 13.96 -22.19
CA HIS A 29 -3.71 15.02 -21.40
C HIS A 29 -2.96 16.33 -21.61
N HIS A 30 -3.69 17.37 -22.00
CA HIS A 30 -3.15 18.72 -22.01
C HIS A 30 -2.95 19.20 -20.57
N ARG A 31 -1.70 19.45 -20.18
CA ARG A 31 -1.34 19.93 -18.84
C ARG A 31 -1.95 21.29 -18.55
N ARG A 32 -2.19 21.60 -17.28
CA ARG A 32 -2.60 22.95 -16.88
C ARG A 32 -1.38 23.83 -16.79
N ALA A 33 -1.30 24.84 -17.65
CA ALA A 33 -0.13 25.71 -17.76
C ALA A 33 -0.08 26.84 -16.71
N THR A 34 -1.15 27.06 -15.95
CA THR A 34 -1.22 28.17 -14.99
C THR A 34 -1.62 27.71 -13.59
N PRO A 35 -1.10 28.36 -12.52
CA PRO A 35 -1.48 28.07 -11.14
C PRO A 35 -2.98 28.18 -10.91
N TRP A 36 -3.63 29.19 -11.49
CA TRP A 36 -5.08 29.36 -11.37
C TRP A 36 -5.89 28.20 -11.96
N LYS A 37 -5.53 27.73 -13.16
CA LYS A 37 -6.20 26.57 -13.79
C LYS A 37 -6.00 25.30 -12.97
N TYR A 38 -4.83 25.15 -12.34
CA TYR A 38 -4.56 24.07 -11.40
C TYR A 38 -5.42 24.17 -10.14
N LEU A 39 -5.46 25.32 -9.46
CA LEU A 39 -6.28 25.50 -8.25
C LEU A 39 -7.77 25.32 -8.54
N LYS A 40 -8.27 25.80 -9.68
CA LYS A 40 -9.65 25.56 -10.14
C LYS A 40 -9.94 24.07 -10.32
N GLN A 41 -8.97 23.28 -10.78
CA GLN A 41 -9.10 21.84 -10.88
C GLN A 41 -9.16 21.18 -9.49
N GLN A 42 -8.32 21.62 -8.55
CA GLN A 42 -8.34 21.11 -7.17
C GLN A 42 -9.66 21.43 -6.45
N MET A 43 -10.21 22.61 -6.69
CA MET A 43 -11.57 22.99 -6.27
C MET A 43 -12.65 22.09 -6.91
N GLY A 44 -12.49 21.76 -8.18
CA GLY A 44 -13.35 20.81 -8.89
C GLY A 44 -13.33 19.41 -8.27
N TYR A 45 -12.15 18.92 -7.86
CA TYR A 45 -12.05 17.67 -7.09
C TYR A 45 -12.76 17.75 -5.75
N GLY A 46 -12.67 18.89 -5.04
CA GLY A 46 -13.41 19.08 -3.79
C GLY A 46 -14.93 18.99 -3.98
N HIS A 47 -15.45 19.60 -5.05
CA HIS A 47 -16.86 19.48 -5.41
C HIS A 47 -17.26 18.03 -5.76
N ALA A 48 -16.44 17.36 -6.57
CA ALA A 48 -16.63 15.96 -6.93
C ALA A 48 -16.69 15.04 -5.72
N GLU A 49 -15.75 15.20 -4.77
CA GLU A 49 -15.72 14.44 -3.52
C GLU A 49 -17.00 14.63 -2.71
N ALA A 50 -17.56 15.84 -2.67
CA ALA A 50 -18.81 16.09 -1.97
C ALA A 50 -20.00 15.36 -2.61
N LEU A 51 -20.06 15.31 -3.94
CA LEU A 51 -21.11 14.57 -4.66
C LEU A 51 -20.95 13.06 -4.47
N LEU A 52 -19.73 12.56 -4.58
CA LEU A 52 -19.40 11.15 -4.36
C LEU A 52 -19.73 10.71 -2.93
N PHE A 53 -19.45 11.54 -1.93
CA PHE A 53 -19.76 11.22 -0.54
C PHE A 53 -21.26 11.11 -0.30
N LYS A 54 -22.08 11.96 -0.94
CA LYS A 54 -23.55 11.86 -0.84
C LYS A 54 -24.08 10.55 -1.39
N LYS A 55 -23.47 10.03 -2.47
CA LYS A 55 -23.87 8.77 -3.11
C LYS A 55 -23.31 7.54 -2.39
N HIS A 56 -22.05 7.60 -1.97
CA HIS A 56 -21.27 6.47 -1.49
C HIS A 56 -20.55 6.78 -0.17
N PRO A 57 -21.26 7.10 0.92
CA PRO A 57 -20.65 7.56 2.17
C PRO A 57 -19.72 6.51 2.82
N HIS A 58 -20.02 5.22 2.63
CA HIS A 58 -19.23 4.09 3.14
C HIS A 58 -17.86 3.91 2.45
N ARG A 59 -17.66 4.55 1.28
CA ARG A 59 -16.40 4.54 0.52
C ARG A 59 -15.46 5.68 0.91
N PHE A 60 -15.67 6.37 2.03
CA PHE A 60 -14.79 7.43 2.52
C PHE A 60 -14.25 7.14 3.94
N SER A 61 -13.02 7.58 4.21
CA SER A 61 -12.32 7.45 5.50
C SER A 61 -11.52 8.71 5.85
N GLU A 62 -10.77 8.70 6.95
CA GLU A 62 -10.02 9.86 7.49
C GLU A 62 -9.09 10.56 6.49
N GLY A 63 -8.61 9.85 5.48
CA GLY A 63 -7.78 10.39 4.39
C GLY A 63 -8.53 10.82 3.12
N GLY A 64 -9.86 10.69 3.06
CA GLY A 64 -10.66 10.97 1.86
C GLY A 64 -11.27 9.70 1.26
N ILE A 65 -11.17 9.54 -0.06
CA ILE A 65 -11.78 8.40 -0.75
C ILE A 65 -11.04 7.10 -0.40
N ARG A 66 -11.77 6.10 0.07
CA ARG A 66 -11.30 4.74 0.34
C ARG A 66 -11.51 3.87 -0.91
N TRP A 67 -10.40 3.43 -1.50
CA TRP A 67 -10.41 2.45 -2.57
C TRP A 67 -10.01 1.08 -2.04
N GLU A 68 -10.83 0.07 -2.29
CA GLU A 68 -10.46 -1.33 -2.08
C GLU A 68 -9.64 -1.81 -3.27
N GLY A 69 -8.33 -1.96 -3.12
CA GLY A 69 -7.40 -2.28 -4.21
C GLY A 69 -6.50 -1.08 -4.59
N CYS A 70 -5.93 -1.09 -5.80
CA CYS A 70 -4.97 -0.08 -6.24
C CYS A 70 -5.49 0.66 -7.48
N VAL A 71 -5.86 1.94 -7.32
CA VAL A 71 -6.20 2.84 -8.42
C VAL A 71 -5.26 4.05 -8.32
N TYR A 72 -4.44 4.28 -9.35
CA TYR A 72 -3.41 5.33 -9.40
C TYR A 72 -2.27 5.24 -8.36
N ARG A 73 -1.49 4.15 -8.32
CA ARG A 73 -0.12 4.22 -7.76
C ARG A 73 0.81 4.95 -8.72
N GLY A 74 0.65 6.27 -8.79
CA GLY A 74 1.67 7.22 -9.24
C GLY A 74 2.39 7.84 -8.05
N ILE A 75 2.69 7.04 -7.01
CA ILE A 75 3.42 7.52 -5.83
C ILE A 75 4.90 7.66 -6.22
N ALA A 76 5.46 8.78 -5.78
CA ALA A 76 6.87 9.08 -5.70
C ALA A 76 7.72 7.89 -5.21
N LEU A 77 8.81 7.60 -5.92
CA LEU A 77 9.80 6.58 -5.57
C LEU A 77 10.43 6.90 -4.19
N GLY A 78 9.98 6.18 -3.17
CA GLY A 78 10.67 5.91 -1.92
C GLY A 78 10.26 4.50 -1.50
N ILE A 79 11.21 3.65 -1.10
CA ILE A 79 10.88 2.36 -0.49
C ILE A 79 10.22 2.71 0.85
N GLU A 80 8.90 2.53 0.97
CA GLU A 80 8.25 2.69 2.26
C GLU A 80 8.40 1.40 3.07
N PRO A 81 8.65 1.48 4.38
CA PRO A 81 8.64 0.32 5.26
C PRO A 81 7.28 -0.38 5.19
N GLY A 82 7.17 -1.50 4.46
CA GLY A 82 5.93 -2.24 4.26
C GLY A 82 5.55 -2.58 2.82
N ASP A 83 6.37 -2.22 1.82
CA ASP A 83 6.17 -2.69 0.45
C ASP A 83 6.58 -4.17 0.29
N PHE A 84 5.71 -5.00 -0.32
CA PHE A 84 5.90 -6.44 -0.48
C PHE A 84 5.62 -6.90 -1.92
N ILE A 85 6.40 -7.85 -2.43
CA ILE A 85 6.14 -8.54 -3.72
C ILE A 85 6.15 -10.05 -3.47
N TYR A 86 5.03 -10.71 -3.76
CA TYR A 86 4.84 -12.16 -3.73
C TYR A 86 3.82 -12.59 -4.77
N SER A 87 4.06 -13.74 -5.41
CA SER A 87 3.01 -14.48 -6.09
C SER A 87 3.27 -15.99 -6.03
N GLY A 88 2.19 -16.75 -5.84
CA GLY A 88 2.16 -18.21 -5.65
C GLY A 88 1.91 -18.59 -4.18
N PRO A 89 1.36 -19.79 -3.88
CA PRO A 89 1.04 -20.25 -2.51
C PRO A 89 2.26 -20.31 -1.56
N THR A 90 3.46 -20.21 -2.12
CA THR A 90 4.75 -20.23 -1.41
C THR A 90 5.67 -19.07 -1.85
N GLY A 91 5.18 -18.12 -2.64
CA GLY A 91 5.99 -17.03 -3.20
C GLY A 91 7.05 -17.47 -4.23
N GLU A 92 7.00 -18.72 -4.72
CA GLU A 92 7.98 -19.31 -5.64
C GLU A 92 7.64 -19.16 -7.14
N ALA A 93 6.56 -18.47 -7.52
CA ALA A 93 6.26 -18.31 -8.95
C ALA A 93 7.31 -17.40 -9.61
N PRO A 94 7.92 -17.80 -10.75
CA PRO A 94 8.85 -16.94 -11.48
C PRO A 94 8.14 -15.65 -11.88
N TYR A 95 8.65 -14.53 -11.39
CA TYR A 95 8.01 -13.23 -11.55
C TYR A 95 7.88 -12.82 -13.02
N GLN A 96 6.79 -12.11 -13.32
CA GLN A 96 6.86 -11.05 -14.32
C GLN A 96 7.91 -10.05 -13.83
N SER A 97 9.04 -9.97 -14.54
CA SER A 97 10.02 -8.90 -14.30
C SER A 97 9.28 -7.58 -14.13
N LEU A 98 9.54 -6.88 -13.03
CA LEU A 98 9.11 -5.49 -12.86
C LEU A 98 9.82 -4.52 -13.83
N GLY A 99 10.45 -5.02 -14.90
CA GLY A 99 10.69 -4.27 -16.12
C GLY A 99 9.36 -4.02 -16.82
N LYS A 100 8.80 -2.81 -16.60
CA LYS A 100 7.54 -2.25 -17.14
C LYS A 100 6.35 -2.21 -16.17
N MET A 101 6.57 -2.03 -14.87
CA MET A 101 5.61 -1.16 -14.17
C MET A 101 5.79 0.25 -14.76
N LEU A 102 4.69 0.86 -15.19
CA LEU A 102 4.56 2.26 -15.55
C LEU A 102 4.88 3.13 -14.33
N ARG A 103 6.17 3.17 -14.01
CA ARG A 103 6.78 3.90 -12.91
C ARG A 103 7.05 5.29 -13.45
N GLN A 104 6.34 6.30 -12.96
CA GLN A 104 6.81 7.66 -13.15
C GLN A 104 7.94 7.88 -12.14
N PRO A 105 9.21 8.01 -12.58
CA PRO A 105 10.26 8.45 -11.66
C PRO A 105 9.81 9.76 -11.01
N MET A 106 10.11 9.97 -9.72
CA MET A 106 10.02 11.30 -9.13
C MET A 106 10.88 12.22 -9.98
N ARG A 107 10.23 12.97 -10.87
CA ARG A 107 10.91 13.98 -11.61
C ARG A 107 10.96 15.16 -10.66
N GLY A 108 12.15 15.39 -10.09
CA GLY A 108 12.43 16.63 -9.38
C GLY A 108 12.12 17.84 -10.28
N LEU A 109 12.21 19.04 -9.71
CA LEU A 109 12.13 20.23 -10.53
C LEU A 109 13.23 20.16 -11.60
N HIS A 110 12.86 20.52 -12.83
CA HIS A 110 13.84 20.62 -13.88
C HIS A 110 14.92 21.62 -13.44
N PRO A 111 16.23 21.37 -13.64
CA PRO A 111 17.31 22.18 -13.07
C PRO A 111 17.14 23.69 -13.30
N ASN A 112 16.72 24.10 -14.50
CA ASN A 112 16.47 25.51 -14.85
C ASN A 112 15.33 26.18 -14.05
N PHE A 113 14.50 25.39 -13.38
CA PHE A 113 13.35 25.83 -12.59
C PHE A 113 13.50 25.43 -11.12
N ASP A 114 14.63 24.87 -10.71
CA ASP A 114 14.91 24.50 -9.33
C ASP A 114 15.57 25.67 -8.59
N THR A 115 14.75 26.63 -8.19
CA THR A 115 15.18 27.84 -7.47
C THR A 115 14.49 27.91 -6.11
N PRO A 116 15.05 28.63 -5.13
CA PRO A 116 14.39 28.79 -3.83
C PRO A 116 13.00 29.42 -3.98
N ILE A 117 12.83 30.36 -4.91
CA ILE A 117 11.55 31.01 -5.19
C ILE A 117 10.52 30.00 -5.70
N THR A 118 10.88 29.15 -6.68
CA THR A 118 9.94 28.15 -7.21
C THR A 118 9.58 27.12 -6.15
N ARG A 119 10.50 26.71 -5.28
CA ARG A 119 10.21 25.83 -4.14
C ARG A 119 9.23 26.46 -3.16
N ILE A 120 9.42 27.73 -2.80
CA ILE A 120 8.48 28.47 -1.93
C ILE A 120 7.10 28.54 -2.59
N LEU A 121 7.03 28.91 -3.87
CA LEU A 121 5.78 28.98 -4.62
C LEU A 121 5.07 27.62 -4.69
N LEU A 122 5.80 26.52 -4.89
CA LEU A 122 5.24 25.16 -4.91
C LEU A 122 4.71 24.74 -3.55
N THR A 123 5.42 25.09 -2.46
CA THR A 123 4.95 24.84 -1.10
C THR A 123 3.67 25.63 -0.81
N LEU A 124 3.64 26.91 -1.18
CA LEU A 124 2.45 27.76 -1.05
C LEU A 124 1.28 27.23 -1.88
N LEU A 125 1.52 26.83 -3.13
CA LEU A 125 0.48 26.23 -3.98
C LEU A 125 -0.01 24.90 -3.41
N SER A 126 0.88 24.06 -2.88
CA SER A 126 0.53 22.77 -2.26
C SER A 126 -0.29 22.94 -0.99
N TRP A 127 0.01 23.97 -0.20
CA TRP A 127 -0.82 24.38 0.93
C TRP A 127 -2.18 24.89 0.45
N LEU A 128 -2.19 25.84 -0.50
CA LEU A 128 -3.40 26.51 -0.98
C LEU A 128 -4.36 25.55 -1.66
N GLN A 129 -3.88 24.62 -2.50
CA GLN A 129 -4.74 23.61 -3.12
C GLN A 129 -5.42 22.71 -2.11
N SER A 130 -4.73 22.34 -1.02
CA SER A 130 -5.28 21.47 0.03
C SER A 130 -6.42 22.19 0.76
N HIS A 131 -6.24 23.46 1.09
CA HIS A 131 -7.27 24.30 1.71
C HIS A 131 -8.45 24.57 0.77
N LEU A 132 -8.20 24.94 -0.47
CA LEU A 132 -9.26 25.25 -1.44
C LEU A 132 -10.10 24.01 -1.80
N ARG A 133 -9.46 22.85 -1.98
CA ARG A 133 -10.17 21.58 -2.19
C ARG A 133 -11.04 21.25 -0.99
N HIS A 134 -10.48 21.34 0.22
CA HIS A 134 -11.22 21.08 1.45
C HIS A 134 -12.40 22.04 1.64
N TRP A 135 -12.17 23.35 1.45
CA TRP A 135 -13.19 24.37 1.53
C TRP A 135 -14.32 24.12 0.53
N LYS A 136 -13.99 23.81 -0.74
CA LYS A 136 -15.01 23.48 -1.74
C LYS A 136 -15.76 22.20 -1.42
N ARG A 137 -15.10 21.18 -0.88
CA ARG A 137 -15.78 19.96 -0.43
C ARG A 137 -16.80 20.28 0.67
N LYS A 138 -16.39 21.03 1.69
CA LYS A 138 -17.27 21.43 2.80
C LYS A 138 -18.44 22.30 2.32
N GLN A 139 -18.18 23.27 1.45
CA GLN A 139 -19.22 24.15 0.89
C GLN A 139 -20.32 23.35 0.17
N ASN A 140 -19.97 22.24 -0.47
CA ASN A 140 -20.93 21.40 -1.21
C ASN A 140 -21.57 20.29 -0.35
N GLY A 141 -21.37 20.31 0.97
CA GLY A 141 -21.94 19.33 1.91
C GLY A 141 -21.19 18.00 1.95
N GLY A 142 -19.91 17.99 1.56
CA GLY A 142 -19.03 16.83 1.69
C GLY A 142 -18.46 16.69 3.11
N PRO A 143 -17.78 15.56 3.40
CA PRO A 143 -17.33 15.23 4.73
C PRO A 143 -16.18 16.15 5.17
N SER A 144 -16.18 16.50 6.45
CA SER A 144 -15.06 17.21 7.07
C SER A 144 -13.83 16.28 7.17
N ALA A 145 -12.62 16.82 7.31
CA ALA A 145 -11.45 15.98 7.55
C ALA A 145 -11.53 15.23 8.91
N ARG A 146 -12.39 15.70 9.82
CA ARG A 146 -12.55 15.19 11.20
C ARG A 146 -13.95 14.60 11.45
N SER A 147 -14.61 14.03 10.44
CA SER A 147 -15.88 13.34 10.66
C SER A 147 -15.67 12.08 11.50
N ARG A 148 -16.72 11.60 12.16
CA ARG A 148 -16.74 10.26 12.76
C ARG A 148 -16.77 9.26 11.60
N TRP A 149 -15.60 8.77 11.21
CA TRP A 149 -15.47 7.84 10.10
C TRP A 149 -15.96 6.45 10.52
N PRO A 150 -16.69 5.71 9.67
CA PRO A 150 -16.97 4.32 9.95
C PRO A 150 -15.64 3.59 10.15
N GLU A 151 -15.53 2.84 11.25
CA GLU A 151 -14.36 2.01 11.51
C GLU A 151 -14.11 1.13 10.29
N SER A 152 -12.85 1.05 9.85
CA SER A 152 -12.45 0.21 8.75
C SER A 152 -12.98 -1.22 8.94
N PRO A 153 -13.88 -1.73 8.09
CA PRO A 153 -14.25 -3.13 8.10
C PRO A 153 -13.03 -3.93 7.62
N LEU A 154 -12.31 -4.47 8.60
CA LEU A 154 -11.91 -5.86 8.77
C LEU A 154 -10.74 -5.88 9.74
N LYS A 155 -11.03 -6.19 11.01
CA LYS A 155 -10.09 -6.79 11.97
C LYS A 155 -9.77 -8.22 11.49
N ASP A 156 -9.20 -8.39 10.31
CA ASP A 156 -8.59 -9.67 9.98
C ASP A 156 -7.28 -9.73 10.74
N SER A 157 -7.37 -10.32 11.94
CA SER A 157 -6.29 -10.77 12.82
C SER A 157 -4.96 -10.03 12.61
N HIS A 158 -4.80 -8.88 13.27
CA HIS A 158 -3.49 -8.27 13.42
C HIS A 158 -2.49 -9.36 13.86
N PRO A 159 -1.29 -9.40 13.26
CA PRO A 159 -0.29 -10.36 13.70
C PRO A 159 0.00 -10.12 15.19
N THR A 160 -0.32 -11.11 16.01
CA THR A 160 -0.20 -11.08 17.48
C THR A 160 1.27 -11.02 17.90
N SER A 161 2.17 -11.57 17.07
CA SER A 161 3.60 -11.53 17.31
C SER A 161 4.39 -11.24 16.03
N ARG A 162 5.47 -10.49 16.22
CA ARG A 162 6.47 -10.21 15.18
C ARG A 162 7.84 -10.65 15.69
N LEU A 163 8.61 -11.27 14.82
CA LEU A 163 9.98 -11.70 15.11
C LEU A 163 10.86 -11.47 13.88
N ILE A 164 12.15 -11.30 14.10
CA ILE A 164 13.13 -11.13 13.02
C ILE A 164 14.09 -12.31 13.07
N LEU A 165 14.16 -13.06 12.00
CA LEU A 165 15.16 -14.10 11.79
C LEU A 165 16.30 -13.56 10.93
N THR A 166 17.54 -13.71 11.40
CA THR A 166 18.73 -13.29 10.66
C THR A 166 19.55 -14.51 10.26
N HIS A 167 20.04 -14.54 9.03
CA HIS A 167 20.93 -15.58 8.54
C HIS A 167 22.22 -14.98 7.98
N SER A 168 23.38 -15.53 8.35
CA SER A 168 24.69 -14.99 7.97
C SER A 168 25.09 -15.27 6.52
N ASN A 169 24.56 -16.36 5.94
CA ASN A 169 24.95 -16.84 4.60
C ASN A 169 23.88 -16.56 3.54
N GLY A 170 23.04 -15.54 3.74
CA GLY A 170 22.07 -15.10 2.73
C GLY A 170 20.80 -15.94 2.57
N LEU A 171 20.57 -16.96 3.39
CA LEU A 171 19.31 -17.72 3.34
C LEU A 171 18.16 -16.82 3.80
N GLY A 172 17.06 -16.81 3.05
CA GLY A 172 15.92 -15.95 3.28
C GLY A 172 14.64 -16.73 3.58
N ARG A 173 13.52 -16.08 3.28
CA ARG A 173 12.17 -16.63 3.46
C ARG A 173 11.95 -17.90 2.64
N HIS A 174 12.58 -18.03 1.48
CA HIS A 174 12.32 -19.16 0.57
C HIS A 174 12.86 -20.47 1.17
N GLU A 175 14.08 -20.43 1.71
CA GLU A 175 14.69 -21.57 2.40
C GLU A 175 13.94 -21.90 3.68
N LEU A 176 13.50 -20.87 4.40
CA LEU A 176 12.62 -21.05 5.55
C LEU A 176 11.30 -21.73 5.15
N TYR A 177 10.65 -21.31 4.05
CA TYR A 177 9.38 -21.89 3.60
C TYR A 177 9.54 -23.35 3.20
N ARG A 178 10.58 -23.70 2.45
CA ARG A 178 10.87 -25.10 2.10
C ARG A 178 11.03 -25.97 3.34
N LEU A 179 11.72 -25.43 4.35
CA LEU A 179 11.87 -26.12 5.61
C LEU A 179 10.52 -26.29 6.31
N LEU A 180 9.75 -25.21 6.46
CA LEU A 180 8.45 -25.26 7.13
C LEU A 180 7.48 -26.23 6.43
N LEU A 181 7.42 -26.21 5.10
CA LEU A 181 6.62 -27.14 4.30
C LEU A 181 7.03 -28.60 4.55
N LYS A 182 8.34 -28.88 4.65
CA LYS A 182 8.85 -30.23 4.97
C LYS A 182 8.43 -30.72 6.36
N TYR A 183 8.22 -29.80 7.30
CA TYR A 183 7.82 -30.10 8.68
C TYR A 183 6.32 -29.86 8.93
N GLY A 184 5.49 -29.95 7.89
CA GLY A 184 4.03 -30.03 8.02
C GLY A 184 3.27 -28.71 7.95
N TRP A 185 3.95 -27.59 7.67
CA TRP A 185 3.26 -26.35 7.30
C TRP A 185 2.64 -26.49 5.91
N GLN A 186 1.55 -25.78 5.67
CA GLN A 186 0.84 -25.78 4.40
C GLN A 186 0.68 -24.35 3.88
N PRO A 187 0.53 -24.16 2.56
CA PRO A 187 0.14 -22.87 2.01
C PRO A 187 -1.18 -22.37 2.61
N CYS A 188 -1.26 -21.09 2.95
CA CYS A 188 -2.50 -20.51 3.44
C CYS A 188 -3.43 -20.13 2.28
N THR A 189 -4.73 -20.37 2.42
CA THR A 189 -5.74 -19.94 1.44
C THR A 189 -6.06 -18.44 1.57
N SER A 190 -5.73 -17.83 2.71
CA SER A 190 -5.98 -16.41 2.95
C SER A 190 -4.96 -15.55 2.19
N PRO A 191 -5.37 -14.48 1.50
CA PRO A 191 -4.45 -13.62 0.76
C PRO A 191 -3.49 -12.81 1.65
N ASN A 192 -3.70 -12.81 2.98
CA ASN A 192 -2.94 -12.00 3.93
C ASN A 192 -1.77 -12.76 4.60
N PHE A 193 -1.67 -14.07 4.37
CA PHE A 193 -0.66 -14.94 4.98
C PHE A 193 -0.12 -15.93 3.95
N ASP A 194 1.15 -16.31 4.08
CA ASP A 194 1.81 -17.21 3.13
C ASP A 194 1.62 -18.67 3.54
N LEU A 195 1.86 -18.99 4.81
CA LEU A 195 1.80 -20.36 5.34
C LEU A 195 0.85 -20.47 6.54
N GLN A 196 0.38 -21.68 6.79
CA GLN A 196 -0.42 -22.04 7.95
C GLN A 196 0.02 -23.38 8.55
N CYS A 197 -0.08 -23.51 9.87
CA CYS A 197 0.09 -24.74 10.61
C CYS A 197 -0.92 -24.77 11.76
N GLY A 198 -1.94 -25.63 11.64
CA GLY A 198 -3.10 -25.61 12.54
C GLY A 198 -3.81 -24.26 12.50
N SER A 199 -3.91 -23.58 13.66
CA SER A 199 -4.49 -22.24 13.78
C SER A 199 -3.48 -21.09 13.57
N CYS A 200 -2.18 -21.40 13.52
CA CYS A 200 -1.14 -20.41 13.34
C CYS A 200 -0.97 -20.09 11.85
N LYS A 201 -1.04 -18.81 11.49
CA LYS A 201 -0.79 -18.30 10.14
C LYS A 201 0.47 -17.45 10.17
N LEU A 202 1.26 -17.54 9.11
CA LEU A 202 2.57 -16.94 9.00
C LEU A 202 2.66 -16.12 7.72
N LEU A 203 3.14 -14.89 7.87
CA LEU A 203 3.57 -14.01 6.79
C LEU A 203 5.06 -13.72 7.03
N ALA A 204 5.93 -13.94 6.05
CA ALA A 204 7.35 -13.63 6.20
C ALA A 204 7.92 -12.87 5.02
N ALA A 205 8.81 -11.91 5.31
CA ALA A 205 9.48 -11.10 4.32
C ALA A 205 10.96 -10.92 4.58
N THR A 206 11.76 -11.14 3.54
CA THR A 206 13.21 -11.01 3.62
C THR A 206 13.65 -9.71 3.02
N GLU A 207 14.34 -8.91 3.82
CA GLU A 207 15.17 -7.82 3.37
C GLU A 207 16.48 -8.40 2.81
N GLN A 208 16.69 -8.16 1.53
CA GLN A 208 17.95 -8.42 0.86
C GLN A 208 18.71 -7.10 0.77
N THR A 209 19.71 -6.94 1.62
CA THR A 209 20.69 -5.86 1.49
C THR A 209 21.83 -6.37 0.60
N GLY A 210 22.65 -5.47 0.02
CA GLY A 210 23.83 -5.87 -0.76
C GLY A 210 24.92 -6.61 0.05
N ASN A 211 24.67 -6.87 1.34
CA ASN A 211 25.53 -7.61 2.25
C ASN A 211 25.12 -9.09 2.30
N PRO A 212 26.02 -10.00 2.69
CA PRO A 212 25.73 -11.44 2.79
C PRO A 212 24.71 -11.79 3.89
N THR A 213 24.38 -10.85 4.77
CA THR A 213 23.41 -11.04 5.86
C THR A 213 21.98 -10.71 5.40
N THR A 214 21.09 -11.68 5.56
CA THR A 214 19.66 -11.54 5.25
C THR A 214 18.85 -11.44 6.52
N ARG A 215 17.88 -10.52 6.55
CA ARG A 215 16.92 -10.37 7.65
C ARG A 215 15.54 -10.73 7.16
N THR A 216 14.89 -11.68 7.82
CA THR A 216 13.54 -12.15 7.52
C THR A 216 12.61 -11.74 8.64
N PHE A 217 11.74 -10.79 8.36
CA PHE A 217 10.65 -10.34 9.21
C PHE A 217 9.52 -11.35 9.16
N ILE A 218 9.05 -11.82 10.30
CA ILE A 218 7.96 -12.79 10.39
C ILE A 218 6.86 -12.21 11.25
N ALA A 219 5.63 -12.30 10.75
CA ALA A 219 4.41 -11.91 11.41
C ALA A 219 3.52 -13.15 11.57
N LEU A 220 3.08 -13.43 12.80
CA LEU A 220 2.24 -14.58 13.11
C LEU A 220 0.88 -14.16 13.62
N SER A 221 -0.18 -14.86 13.19
CA SER A 221 -1.52 -14.67 13.78
C SER A 221 -1.56 -15.12 15.24
N GLN A 222 -0.79 -16.15 15.60
CA GLN A 222 -0.68 -16.73 16.95
C GLN A 222 0.75 -17.26 17.18
N PRO A 223 1.25 -17.35 18.42
CA PRO A 223 2.56 -17.92 18.69
C PRO A 223 2.67 -19.37 18.20
N SER A 224 3.75 -19.68 17.47
CA SER A 224 4.08 -21.06 17.06
C SER A 224 5.15 -21.62 18.00
N LYS A 225 4.96 -22.86 18.46
CA LYS A 225 5.94 -23.58 19.29
C LYS A 225 7.12 -24.13 18.46
N ASP A 226 6.87 -24.42 17.18
CA ASP A 226 7.82 -25.20 16.36
C ASP A 226 8.66 -24.32 15.45
N LEU A 227 8.18 -23.12 15.08
CA LEU A 227 8.84 -22.22 14.15
C LEU A 227 10.27 -21.85 14.56
N LEU A 228 10.47 -21.41 15.81
CA LEU A 228 11.79 -21.00 16.29
C LEU A 228 12.76 -22.18 16.36
N THR A 229 12.29 -23.33 16.85
CA THR A 229 13.07 -24.58 16.90
C THR A 229 13.55 -24.98 15.51
N LEU A 230 12.66 -24.93 14.52
CA LEU A 230 12.96 -25.24 13.12
C LEU A 230 13.90 -24.21 12.49
N ALA A 231 13.70 -22.92 12.77
CA ALA A 231 14.57 -21.84 12.32
C ALA A 231 16.00 -21.95 12.87
N PHE A 232 16.14 -22.21 14.18
CA PHE A 232 17.45 -22.40 14.82
C PHE A 232 18.18 -23.63 14.26
N LYS A 233 17.47 -24.74 14.03
CA LYS A 233 18.03 -25.93 13.38
C LYS A 233 18.59 -25.65 11.99
N ALA A 234 18.04 -24.65 11.31
CA ALA A 234 18.45 -24.24 9.96
C ALA A 234 19.49 -23.11 9.95
N GLY A 235 20.02 -22.71 11.11
CA GLY A 235 21.06 -21.69 11.23
C GLY A 235 20.54 -20.25 11.27
N PHE A 236 19.22 -20.02 11.36
CA PHE A 236 18.69 -18.69 11.61
C PHE A 236 18.90 -18.30 13.07
N THR A 237 19.17 -17.03 13.33
CA THR A 237 19.20 -16.43 14.67
C THR A 237 17.99 -15.53 14.84
N ALA A 238 17.34 -15.57 16.00
CA ALA A 238 16.13 -14.78 16.26
C ALA A 238 16.48 -13.55 17.10
N SER A 239 16.02 -12.37 16.66
CA SER A 239 15.97 -11.19 17.51
C SER A 239 14.50 -10.85 17.81
N ASN A 240 14.17 -10.80 19.10
CA ASN A 240 12.84 -10.42 19.55
C ASN A 240 12.70 -8.90 19.52
N GLN A 241 11.75 -8.38 18.73
CA GLN A 241 11.10 -7.11 19.06
C GLN A 241 9.87 -7.40 19.92
N MET A 242 10.08 -7.62 21.22
CA MET A 242 8.98 -7.49 22.18
C MET A 242 8.71 -6.01 22.43
N ARG A 243 7.67 -5.49 21.79
CA ARG A 243 6.60 -4.67 22.40
C ARG A 243 5.58 -4.31 21.32
N ALA A 244 4.48 -5.06 21.29
CA ALA A 244 3.22 -4.43 20.94
C ALA A 244 2.97 -3.36 22.01
N SER A 245 3.07 -2.09 21.63
CA SER A 245 2.57 -1.01 22.48
C SER A 245 1.10 -1.30 22.72
N SER A 246 0.74 -1.54 23.99
CA SER A 246 -0.65 -1.52 24.41
C SER A 246 -1.10 -0.06 24.47
N ARG A 247 -2.24 0.19 23.83
CA ARG A 247 -3.02 1.44 23.74
C ARG A 247 -2.61 2.41 22.64
#